data_AF-A0A966HKG2-F1
#
_entry.id   AF-A0A966HKG2-F1
#
_cell.length_a   1.000
_cell.length_b   1.000
_cell.length_c   1.000
_cell.angle_alpha   90.00
_cell.angle_beta   90.00
_cell.angle_gamma   90.00
#
_symmetry.space_group_name_H-M   'P 1'
#
loop_
_entity.id
_entity.type
_entity.pdbx_description
1 polymer ?
#
loop_
_entity_poly.entity_id
_entity_poly.type
_entity_poly.pdbx_seq_one_letter_code
_entity_poly.pdbx_strand_id
1 'polypeptide(L)'
;MSIKDITNKNKQKYLTPIAMLSLLVLSIFLQSLTTLTKQASATDGLSISTNKGSILGNETIDITSEANLFEGKTISQISAGNNHSLALDSEGQIYAWGSNDYGQLGNGDTTSSNTPVKVDTSGVLAGKTITQISAGGDHSLALDSEGQIYAWGPNYGGQLGNGGTTSSN
;
A
#
# COMPACT_ATOMS: atom_id res chain seq x y z
N MET A 1 -20.51 -58.27 -30.30
CA MET A 1 -20.54 -57.94 -28.85
C MET A 1 -19.23 -58.43 -28.26
N SER A 2 -18.37 -57.53 -27.75
CA SER A 2 -17.02 -57.91 -27.30
C SER A 2 -17.11 -58.66 -25.98
N ILE A 3 -16.24 -59.66 -25.75
CA ILE A 3 -16.20 -60.47 -24.52
C ILE A 3 -16.02 -59.58 -23.28
N LYS A 4 -15.36 -58.41 -23.43
CA LYS A 4 -15.20 -57.42 -22.36
C LYS A 4 -16.53 -56.79 -21.89
N ASP A 5 -17.53 -56.68 -22.76
CA ASP A 5 -18.84 -56.08 -22.44
C ASP A 5 -19.75 -57.06 -21.65
N ILE A 6 -19.58 -58.36 -21.86
CA ILE A 6 -20.33 -59.42 -21.17
C ILE A 6 -19.85 -59.57 -19.73
N THR A 7 -18.53 -59.45 -19.48
CA THR A 7 -17.96 -59.56 -18.14
C THR A 7 -18.43 -58.44 -17.21
N ASN A 8 -18.65 -57.22 -17.72
CA ASN A 8 -19.10 -56.09 -16.89
C ASN A 8 -20.61 -56.15 -16.57
N LYS A 9 -21.45 -56.57 -17.53
CA LYS A 9 -22.90 -56.77 -17.29
C LYS A 9 -23.21 -57.88 -16.29
N ASN A 10 -22.41 -58.96 -16.25
CA ASN A 10 -22.67 -60.08 -15.35
C ASN A 10 -22.17 -59.88 -13.91
N LYS A 11 -21.18 -59.01 -13.66
CA LYS A 11 -20.72 -58.69 -12.29
C LYS A 11 -21.78 -57.92 -11.48
N GLN A 12 -22.62 -57.11 -12.13
CA GLN A 12 -23.70 -56.36 -11.49
C GLN A 12 -24.90 -57.24 -11.08
N LYS A 13 -25.00 -58.47 -11.61
CA LYS A 13 -26.18 -59.34 -11.42
C LYS A 13 -26.13 -60.21 -10.14
N TYR A 14 -24.99 -60.28 -9.45
CA TYR A 14 -24.77 -61.19 -8.30
C TYR A 14 -24.16 -60.52 -7.07
N LEU A 15 -24.29 -59.19 -6.92
CA LEU A 15 -23.88 -58.52 -5.68
C LEU A 15 -24.87 -58.87 -4.57
N THR A 16 -24.37 -59.34 -3.42
CA THR A 16 -25.21 -59.59 -2.26
C THR A 16 -25.87 -58.28 -1.80
N PRO A 17 -27.02 -58.33 -1.10
CA PRO A 17 -27.70 -57.11 -0.65
C PRO A 17 -26.78 -56.16 0.13
N ILE A 18 -25.84 -56.71 0.91
CA ILE A 18 -24.84 -55.96 1.68
C ILE A 18 -23.83 -55.26 0.74
N ALA A 19 -23.33 -55.96 -0.28
CA ALA A 19 -22.41 -55.38 -1.26
C ALA A 19 -23.08 -54.28 -2.11
N MET A 20 -24.38 -54.44 -2.40
CA MET A 20 -25.17 -53.43 -3.12
C MET A 20 -25.37 -52.16 -2.29
N LEU A 21 -25.66 -52.30 -0.99
CA LEU A 21 -25.80 -51.17 -0.08
C LEU A 21 -24.47 -50.43 0.13
N SER A 22 -23.36 -51.16 0.26
CA SER A 22 -22.00 -50.60 0.33
C SER A 22 -21.64 -49.77 -0.92
N LEU A 23 -21.95 -50.27 -2.13
CA LEU A 23 -21.72 -49.52 -3.37
C LEU A 23 -22.59 -48.26 -3.45
N LEU A 24 -23.83 -48.32 -2.95
CA LEU A 24 -24.74 -47.18 -2.94
C LEU A 24 -24.25 -46.08 -1.98
N VAL A 25 -23.79 -46.46 -0.78
CA VAL A 25 -23.24 -45.50 0.19
C VAL A 25 -21.95 -44.87 -0.33
N LEU A 26 -21.08 -45.66 -0.97
CA LEU A 26 -19.85 -45.15 -1.58
C LEU A 26 -20.15 -44.18 -2.75
N SER A 27 -21.17 -44.46 -3.57
CA SER A 27 -21.53 -43.57 -4.68
C SER A 27 -22.13 -42.24 -4.19
N ILE A 28 -22.94 -42.27 -3.13
CA ILE A 28 -23.47 -41.07 -2.47
C ILE A 28 -22.33 -40.24 -1.87
N PHE A 29 -21.34 -40.89 -1.25
CA PHE A 29 -20.18 -40.21 -0.68
C PHE A 29 -19.30 -39.58 -1.78
N LEU A 30 -19.07 -40.28 -2.90
CA LEU A 30 -18.34 -39.75 -4.05
C LEU A 30 -19.08 -38.59 -4.73
N GLN A 31 -20.40 -38.68 -4.88
CA GLN A 31 -21.21 -37.57 -5.43
C GLN A 31 -21.17 -36.33 -4.53
N SER A 32 -21.24 -36.51 -3.21
CA SER A 32 -21.10 -35.43 -2.23
C SER A 32 -19.70 -34.79 -2.29
N LEU A 33 -18.65 -35.60 -2.44
CA LEU A 33 -17.27 -35.13 -2.59
C LEU A 33 -17.06 -34.36 -3.90
N THR A 34 -17.65 -34.79 -5.02
CA THR A 34 -17.61 -34.05 -6.30
C THR A 34 -18.39 -32.73 -6.27
N THR A 35 -19.40 -32.62 -5.40
CA THR A 35 -20.17 -31.38 -5.22
C THR A 35 -19.36 -30.39 -4.37
N LEU A 36 -18.63 -30.89 -3.37
CA LEU A 36 -17.73 -30.08 -2.54
C LEU A 36 -16.56 -29.47 -3.33
N THR A 37 -15.99 -30.20 -4.30
CA THR A 37 -14.91 -29.66 -5.16
C THR A 37 -15.39 -28.66 -6.19
N LYS A 38 -16.64 -28.74 -6.66
CA LYS A 38 -17.23 -27.71 -7.53
C LYS A 38 -17.46 -26.38 -6.82
N GLN A 39 -17.69 -26.39 -5.50
CA GLN A 39 -17.88 -25.18 -4.72
C GLN A 39 -16.58 -24.44 -4.38
N ALA A 40 -15.43 -25.14 -4.43
CA ALA A 40 -14.10 -24.53 -4.31
C ALA A 40 -13.58 -23.92 -5.63
N SER A 41 -14.27 -24.14 -6.76
CA SER A 41 -13.90 -23.64 -8.09
C SER A 41 -14.79 -22.49 -8.56
N ALA A 42 -15.41 -21.74 -7.65
CA ALA A 42 -16.03 -20.46 -7.98
C ALA A 42 -14.99 -19.33 -7.82
N THR A 43 -13.98 -19.32 -8.69
CA THR A 43 -13.14 -18.14 -8.96
C THR A 43 -13.61 -17.42 -10.21
N ASP A 44 -14.88 -17.58 -10.57
CA ASP A 44 -15.50 -16.74 -11.59
C ASP A 44 -15.62 -15.32 -11.04
N GLY A 45 -14.61 -14.51 -11.36
CA GLY A 45 -14.76 -13.06 -11.43
C GLY A 45 -14.13 -12.23 -10.30
N LEU A 46 -12.86 -12.43 -9.99
CA LEU A 46 -12.06 -11.31 -9.48
C LEU A 46 -10.73 -11.20 -10.23
N SER A 47 -10.79 -10.60 -11.42
CA SER A 47 -9.59 -10.08 -12.09
C SER A 47 -9.21 -8.74 -11.44
N ILE A 48 -8.29 -8.77 -10.48
CA ILE A 48 -7.66 -7.53 -10.01
C ILE A 48 -6.50 -7.26 -10.97
N SER A 49 -6.71 -6.39 -11.97
CA SER A 49 -5.61 -5.90 -12.79
C SER A 49 -4.78 -4.94 -11.96
N THR A 50 -3.55 -5.33 -11.64
CA THR A 50 -2.50 -4.41 -11.18
C THR A 50 -1.44 -4.29 -12.28
N ASN A 51 -0.67 -3.20 -12.29
CA ASN A 51 0.46 -3.03 -13.22
C ASN A 51 1.59 -4.10 -13.04
N LYS A 52 1.44 -5.03 -12.09
CA LYS A 52 2.46 -6.04 -11.73
C LYS A 52 2.15 -7.49 -12.16
N GLY A 53 1.10 -7.73 -12.94
CA GLY A 53 0.82 -9.07 -13.48
C GLY A 53 0.02 -9.99 -12.55
N SER A 54 -0.21 -11.23 -13.02
CA SER A 54 -1.13 -12.21 -12.42
C SER A 54 -0.63 -12.73 -11.06
N ILE A 55 -1.49 -12.66 -10.04
CA ILE A 55 -1.23 -13.15 -8.69
C ILE A 55 -1.98 -14.47 -8.46
N LEU A 56 -1.36 -15.58 -8.84
CA LEU A 56 -1.88 -16.94 -8.59
C LEU A 56 -1.20 -17.50 -7.34
N GLY A 57 -1.61 -17.05 -6.16
CA GLY A 57 -1.08 -17.48 -4.86
C GLY A 57 -1.96 -17.04 -3.68
N ASN A 58 -1.69 -17.57 -2.49
CA ASN A 58 -2.36 -17.20 -1.23
C ASN A 58 -1.78 -15.92 -0.60
N GLU A 59 -1.25 -15.03 -1.43
CA GLU A 59 -0.67 -13.77 -0.98
C GLU A 59 -1.81 -12.84 -0.53
N THR A 60 -1.65 -12.26 0.67
CA THR A 60 -2.61 -11.28 1.17
C THR A 60 -2.40 -9.98 0.39
N ILE A 61 -3.38 -9.59 -0.42
CA ILE A 61 -3.36 -8.34 -1.17
C ILE A 61 -3.93 -7.27 -0.24
N ASP A 62 -3.08 -6.34 0.20
CA ASP A 62 -3.57 -5.16 0.91
C ASP A 62 -4.21 -4.21 -0.11
N ILE A 63 -5.55 -4.15 -0.10
CA ILE A 63 -6.37 -3.41 -1.08
C ILE A 63 -6.69 -1.98 -0.62
N THR A 64 -5.98 -1.45 0.38
CA THR A 64 -6.02 -0.03 0.72
C THR A 64 -5.26 0.76 -0.32
N SER A 65 -5.95 1.13 -1.40
CA SER A 65 -5.44 1.76 -2.62
C SER A 65 -4.99 3.22 -2.48
N GLU A 66 -4.43 3.60 -1.34
CA GLU A 66 -3.72 4.87 -1.22
C GLU A 66 -2.30 4.48 -0.81
N ALA A 67 -1.30 4.83 -1.63
CA ALA A 67 0.09 4.61 -1.28
C ALA A 67 0.33 5.24 0.09
N ASN A 68 0.40 4.42 1.15
CA ASN A 68 0.74 4.92 2.46
C ASN A 68 2.21 5.32 2.36
N LEU A 69 2.46 6.62 2.19
CA LEU A 69 3.80 7.14 1.97
C LEU A 69 4.74 6.80 3.15
N PHE A 70 4.17 6.42 4.29
CA PHE A 70 4.87 5.97 5.48
C PHE A 70 5.01 4.44 5.58
N GLU A 71 4.58 3.66 4.59
CA GLU A 71 4.74 2.21 4.61
C GLU A 71 6.23 1.84 4.70
N GLY A 72 6.58 1.05 5.71
CA GLY A 72 7.97 0.69 6.00
C GLY A 72 8.83 1.84 6.53
N LYS A 73 8.27 3.03 6.80
CA LYS A 73 8.97 4.18 7.38
C LYS A 73 8.68 4.27 8.88
N THR A 74 9.70 4.64 9.64
CA THR A 74 9.57 5.01 11.05
C THR A 74 9.63 6.52 11.16
N ILE A 75 8.53 7.15 11.60
CA ILE A 75 8.52 8.59 11.85
C ILE A 75 9.23 8.88 13.17
N SER A 76 10.25 9.74 13.10
CA SER A 76 11.10 10.13 14.23
C SER A 76 10.66 11.46 14.85
N GLN A 77 10.03 12.35 14.07
CA GLN A 77 9.51 13.63 14.53
C GLN A 77 8.29 14.09 13.71
N ILE A 78 7.42 14.88 14.35
CA ILE A 78 6.32 15.61 13.70
C ILE A 78 6.32 17.07 14.15
N SER A 79 5.78 17.96 13.32
CA SER A 79 5.52 19.36 13.68
C SER A 79 4.27 19.88 12.95
N ALA A 80 3.47 20.70 13.61
CA ALA A 80 2.27 21.33 13.04
C ALA A 80 2.43 22.84 12.96
N GLY A 81 2.12 23.43 11.79
CA GLY A 81 1.98 24.86 11.60
C GLY A 81 0.51 25.30 11.75
N ASN A 82 0.14 26.43 11.15
CA ASN A 82 -1.25 26.90 11.16
C ASN A 82 -2.17 25.96 10.37
N ASN A 83 -1.79 25.66 9.13
CA ASN A 83 -2.59 24.89 8.17
C ASN A 83 -1.77 23.84 7.41
N HIS A 84 -0.52 23.60 7.79
CA HIS A 84 0.32 22.54 7.26
C HIS A 84 0.97 21.72 8.37
N SER A 85 1.53 20.58 8.02
CA SER A 85 2.19 19.67 8.93
C SER A 85 3.44 19.10 8.28
N LEU A 86 4.42 18.78 9.11
CA LEU A 86 5.68 18.16 8.72
C LEU A 86 5.87 16.86 9.51
N ALA A 87 6.45 15.86 8.85
CA ALA A 87 6.97 14.65 9.48
C ALA A 87 8.38 14.36 8.98
N LEU A 88 9.25 13.91 9.88
CA LEU A 88 10.60 13.46 9.61
C LEU A 88 10.66 11.97 9.87
N ASP A 89 11.18 11.19 8.93
CA ASP A 89 11.44 9.76 9.16
C ASP A 89 12.84 9.52 9.76
N SER A 90 13.11 8.28 10.16
CA SER A 90 14.40 7.84 10.70
C SER A 90 15.54 7.84 9.66
N GLU A 91 15.23 7.99 8.37
CA GLU A 91 16.20 8.07 7.27
C GLU A 91 16.50 9.53 6.88
N GLY A 92 15.95 10.50 7.61
CA GLY A 92 16.17 11.92 7.37
C GLY A 92 15.35 12.50 6.21
N GLN A 93 14.28 11.81 5.77
CA GLN A 93 13.35 12.31 4.75
C GLN A 93 12.23 13.12 5.40
N ILE A 94 11.89 14.25 4.78
CA ILE A 94 10.79 15.10 5.22
C ILE A 94 9.56 14.89 4.35
N TYR A 95 8.42 14.84 5.01
CA TYR A 95 7.10 14.79 4.41
C TYR A 95 6.28 15.96 4.90
N ALA A 96 5.43 16.51 4.04
CA ALA A 96 4.59 17.65 4.35
C ALA A 96 3.17 17.46 3.81
N TRP A 97 2.16 18.02 4.46
CA TRP A 97 0.80 18.09 3.95
C TRP A 97 0.06 19.31 4.51
N GLY A 98 -1.07 19.66 3.89
CA GLY A 98 -1.91 20.80 4.21
C GLY A 98 -1.81 21.93 3.17
N SER A 99 -1.98 23.17 3.63
CA SER A 99 -1.89 24.37 2.79
C SER A 99 -0.49 24.50 2.19
N ASN A 100 -0.42 24.95 0.94
CA ASN A 100 0.84 25.16 0.22
C ASN A 100 0.86 26.45 -0.63
N ASP A 101 -0.07 27.38 -0.40
CA ASP A 101 -0.27 28.55 -1.28
C ASP A 101 0.99 29.40 -1.49
N TYR A 102 1.98 29.24 -0.62
CA TYR A 102 3.27 29.93 -0.65
C TYR A 102 4.48 29.00 -0.65
N GLY A 103 4.29 27.72 -0.94
CA GLY A 103 5.37 26.73 -1.04
C GLY A 103 5.82 26.15 0.31
N GLN A 104 5.05 26.26 1.38
CA GLN A 104 5.43 25.76 2.71
C GLN A 104 5.57 24.24 2.82
N LEU A 105 5.06 23.49 1.84
CA LEU A 105 5.32 22.04 1.71
C LEU A 105 6.69 21.74 1.11
N GLY A 106 7.35 22.70 0.45
CA GLY A 106 8.72 22.56 -0.07
C GLY A 106 8.89 21.47 -1.12
N ASN A 107 7.84 21.11 -1.85
CA ASN A 107 7.82 19.99 -2.80
C ASN A 107 8.00 20.43 -4.27
N GLY A 108 8.57 21.62 -4.52
CA GLY A 108 8.68 22.19 -5.86
C GLY A 108 7.39 22.83 -6.42
N ASP A 109 6.27 22.81 -5.67
CA ASP A 109 4.99 23.37 -6.09
C ASP A 109 4.36 24.27 -5.00
N THR A 110 3.24 24.92 -5.34
CA THR A 110 2.36 25.72 -4.47
C THR A 110 0.95 25.14 -4.34
N THR A 111 0.72 23.94 -4.88
CA THR A 111 -0.57 23.24 -4.72
C THR A 111 -0.67 22.61 -3.34
N SER A 112 -1.76 22.92 -2.63
CA SER A 112 -2.09 22.32 -1.33
C SER A 112 -2.34 20.81 -1.47
N SER A 113 -1.94 20.04 -0.46
CA SER A 113 -2.12 18.58 -0.46
C SER A 113 -2.85 18.11 0.79
N ASN A 114 -3.87 17.27 0.63
CA ASN A 114 -4.57 16.65 1.76
C ASN A 114 -3.90 15.34 2.24
N THR A 115 -2.90 14.85 1.51
CA THR A 115 -2.08 13.69 1.86
C THR A 115 -0.60 14.08 1.93
N PRO A 116 0.23 13.32 2.66
CA PRO A 116 1.68 13.54 2.71
C PRO A 116 2.30 13.57 1.32
N VAL A 117 3.09 14.60 1.04
CA VAL A 117 4.00 14.70 -0.10
C VAL A 117 5.43 14.77 0.41
N LYS A 118 6.39 14.32 -0.41
CA LYS A 118 7.80 14.40 -0.06
C LYS A 118 8.32 15.82 -0.33
N VAL A 119 9.10 16.37 0.60
CA VAL A 119 9.85 17.62 0.38
C VAL A 119 10.90 17.37 -0.71
N ASP A 120 11.09 18.34 -1.61
CA ASP A 120 12.11 18.28 -2.65
C ASP A 120 13.50 18.47 -2.03
N THR A 121 14.33 17.42 -2.13
CA THR A 121 15.70 17.43 -1.61
C THR A 121 16.73 17.62 -2.71
N SER A 122 16.34 17.95 -3.94
CA SER A 122 17.27 18.12 -5.07
C SER A 122 18.03 19.46 -5.05
N GLY A 123 17.51 20.45 -4.32
CA GLY A 123 18.09 21.78 -4.18
C GLY A 123 19.07 21.91 -3.00
N VAL A 124 18.87 22.91 -2.14
CA VAL A 124 19.77 23.22 -1.01
C VAL A 124 19.91 22.08 0.02
N LEU A 125 18.97 21.13 0.00
CA LEU A 125 18.96 19.93 0.83
C LEU A 125 19.67 18.73 0.19
N ALA A 126 20.25 18.88 -1.01
CA ALA A 126 20.92 17.79 -1.70
C ALA A 126 22.07 17.20 -0.87
N GLY A 127 21.99 15.89 -0.62
CA GLY A 127 22.99 15.16 0.17
C GLY A 127 22.95 15.46 1.67
N LYS A 128 21.92 16.16 2.17
CA LYS A 128 21.79 16.49 3.60
C LYS A 128 20.98 15.44 4.34
N THR A 129 21.43 15.12 5.55
CA THR A 129 20.70 14.27 6.50
C THR A 129 19.99 15.18 7.49
N ILE A 130 18.67 15.25 7.39
CA ILE A 130 17.86 16.06 8.29
C ILE A 130 17.66 15.34 9.62
N THR A 131 17.86 16.06 10.71
CA THR A 131 17.77 15.54 12.08
C THR A 131 16.65 16.17 12.89
N GLN A 132 16.24 17.40 12.54
CA GLN A 132 15.08 18.05 13.15
C GLN A 132 14.28 18.86 12.14
N ILE A 133 12.98 18.98 12.40
CA ILE A 133 12.02 19.80 11.67
C ILE A 133 11.25 20.73 12.62
N SER A 134 10.81 21.87 12.11
CA SER A 134 9.87 22.76 12.80
C SER A 134 8.97 23.47 11.80
N ALA A 135 7.67 23.44 12.04
CA ALA A 135 6.70 24.22 11.29
C ALA A 135 6.41 25.51 12.07
N GLY A 136 6.64 26.66 11.43
CA GLY A 136 6.14 27.95 11.89
C GLY A 136 4.66 28.14 11.51
N GLY A 137 4.15 29.37 11.64
CA GLY A 137 2.77 29.69 11.24
C GLY A 137 2.48 29.22 9.81
N ASP A 138 3.23 29.73 8.84
CA ASP A 138 3.06 29.36 7.43
C ASP A 138 4.39 28.97 6.75
N HIS A 139 5.51 28.85 7.48
CA HIS A 139 6.84 28.49 6.94
C HIS A 139 7.36 27.21 7.60
N SER A 140 8.43 26.66 7.04
CA SER A 140 9.01 25.39 7.48
C SER A 140 10.51 25.53 7.65
N LEU A 141 11.05 24.83 8.66
CA LEU A 141 12.47 24.80 8.99
C LEU A 141 12.96 23.36 9.10
N ALA A 142 14.21 23.14 8.71
CA ALA A 142 14.93 21.89 8.92
C ALA A 142 16.35 22.15 9.42
N LEU A 143 16.86 21.25 10.28
CA LEU A 143 18.22 21.24 10.77
C LEU A 143 18.91 19.95 10.30
N ASP A 144 20.04 20.08 9.61
CA ASP A 144 20.84 18.93 9.20
C ASP A 144 21.78 18.43 10.30
N SER A 145 22.39 17.26 10.08
CA SER A 145 23.37 16.65 10.98
C SER A 145 24.68 17.44 11.14
N GLU A 146 24.94 18.40 10.26
CA GLU A 146 26.10 19.29 10.32
C GLU A 146 25.81 20.56 11.13
N GLY A 147 24.57 20.75 11.59
CA GLY A 147 24.14 21.93 12.35
C GLY A 147 23.65 23.09 11.49
N GLN A 148 23.43 22.86 10.18
CA GLN A 148 22.97 23.87 9.24
C GLN A 148 21.44 23.93 9.19
N ILE A 149 20.90 25.15 9.16
CA ILE A 149 19.45 25.40 9.14
C ILE A 149 19.01 25.77 7.74
N TYR A 150 17.88 25.21 7.34
CA TYR A 150 17.21 25.45 6.07
C TYR A 150 15.79 25.93 6.34
N ALA A 151 15.30 26.83 5.49
CA ALA A 151 13.98 27.44 5.64
C ALA A 151 13.31 27.61 4.28
N TRP A 152 12.01 27.33 4.22
CA TRP A 152 11.17 27.55 3.04
C TRP A 152 9.73 27.96 3.43
N GLY A 153 8.97 28.44 2.45
CA GLY A 153 7.65 29.05 2.57
C GLY A 153 7.66 30.59 2.46
N PRO A 154 6.59 31.26 2.95
CA PRO A 154 6.48 32.71 3.05
C PRO A 154 7.66 33.34 3.78
N ASN A 155 8.09 34.51 3.31
CA ASN A 155 9.17 35.29 3.94
C ASN A 155 8.82 36.77 4.16
N TYR A 156 7.54 37.14 4.18
CA TYR A 156 7.11 38.55 4.24
C TYR A 156 7.61 39.31 5.48
N GLY A 157 7.88 38.60 6.57
CA GLY A 157 8.44 39.14 7.82
C GLY A 157 9.92 38.81 8.03
N GLY A 158 10.62 38.26 7.03
CA GLY A 158 12.01 37.81 7.17
C GLY A 158 12.18 36.47 7.90
N GLN A 159 11.10 35.70 8.06
CA GLN A 159 11.09 34.44 8.81
C GLN A 159 12.03 33.34 8.26
N LEU A 160 12.48 33.45 7.00
CA LEU A 160 13.47 32.52 6.44
C LEU A 160 14.90 32.85 6.88
N GLY A 161 15.14 34.01 7.48
CA GLY A 161 16.45 34.37 8.04
C GLY A 161 17.59 34.53 7.02
N ASN A 162 17.27 34.65 5.72
CA ASN A 162 18.26 34.75 4.64
C ASN A 162 18.69 36.19 4.31
N GLY A 163 18.37 37.16 5.17
CA GLY A 163 18.68 38.58 4.97
C GLY A 163 17.76 39.31 3.98
N GLY A 164 16.72 38.64 3.47
CA GLY A 164 15.70 39.23 2.60
C GLY A 164 14.28 38.90 3.06
N THR A 165 13.28 39.32 2.27
CA THR A 165 11.85 39.09 2.53
C THR A 165 11.16 38.35 1.38
N THR A 166 11.92 37.72 0.50
CA THR A 166 11.42 36.94 -0.64
C THR A 166 11.13 35.51 -0.19
N SER A 167 9.92 35.03 -0.46
CA SER A 167 9.50 33.65 -0.20
C SER A 167 10.28 32.66 -1.05
N SER A 168 10.47 31.44 -0.54
CA SER A 168 11.10 30.34 -1.29
C SER A 168 10.24 29.11 -1.18
N ASN A 169 10.22 28.32 -2.25
CA ASN A 169 9.85 26.91 -2.20
C ASN A 169 11.08 26.09 -1.82
#